data_AF-A0A9N9P4Q8-F1
#
_entry.id   AF-A0A9N9P4Q8-F1
#
_cell.length_a   1.000
_cell.length_b   1.000
_cell.length_c   1.000
_cell.angle_alpha   90.00
_cell.angle_beta   90.00
_cell.angle_gamma   90.00
#
_symmetry.space_group_name_H-M   'P 1'
#
loop_
_entity.id
_entity.type
_entity.pdbx_description
1 polymer ?
#
loop_
_entity_poly.entity_id
_entity_poly.type
_entity_poly.pdbx_seq_one_letter_code
_entity_poly.pdbx_strand_id
1 'polypeptide(L)'
;EQEYLDIKEDLDMIGKLMDEFRGDVNYINDTLSTLSYNVEQLKMSISKSGPTSHVSNLLNEVLKIQNIKYSDLKQPDSGKEEKRGTNGKIIKKIFCGIEVACKRIPSVVDDDTTEAQKIKTELAILGLLGKCGHIITFYGLSEVEKESVM
;
A
#
# COMPACT_ATOMS: atom_id res chain seq x y z
N GLU A 1 -22.06 8.62 -54.43
CA GLU A 1 -20.75 8.13 -53.95
C GLU A 1 -20.30 8.84 -52.68
N GLN A 2 -20.31 10.18 -52.63
CA GLN A 2 -19.90 10.93 -51.43
C GLN A 2 -20.68 10.55 -50.16
N GLU A 3 -22.02 10.51 -50.23
CA GLU A 3 -22.88 10.16 -49.10
C GLU A 3 -22.61 8.73 -48.54
N TYR A 4 -22.21 7.79 -49.40
CA TYR A 4 -21.82 6.44 -48.97
C TYR A 4 -20.47 6.43 -48.24
N LEU A 5 -19.54 7.31 -48.64
CA LEU A 5 -18.25 7.47 -48.00
C LEU A 5 -18.40 8.11 -46.61
N ASP A 6 -19.22 9.15 -46.51
CA ASP A 6 -19.51 9.84 -45.25
C ASP A 6 -20.17 8.89 -44.23
N ILE A 7 -21.16 8.08 -44.65
CA ILE A 7 -21.78 7.06 -43.79
C ILE A 7 -20.77 6.00 -43.31
N LYS A 8 -19.80 5.64 -44.15
CA LYS A 8 -18.78 4.67 -43.79
C LYS A 8 -17.81 5.22 -42.75
N GLU A 9 -17.45 6.50 -42.83
CA GLU A 9 -16.63 7.18 -41.83
C GLU A 9 -17.36 7.31 -40.49
N ASP A 10 -18.65 7.64 -40.51
CA ASP A 10 -19.47 7.69 -39.29
C ASP A 10 -19.54 6.34 -38.58
N LEU A 11 -19.73 5.24 -39.33
CA LEU A 11 -19.76 3.89 -38.76
C LEU A 11 -18.40 3.48 -38.15
N ASP A 12 -17.29 3.87 -38.77
CA ASP A 12 -15.94 3.62 -38.23
C ASP A 12 -15.69 4.43 -36.95
N MET A 13 -16.14 5.68 -36.92
CA MET A 13 -16.06 6.54 -35.74
C MET A 13 -16.89 5.98 -34.57
N ILE A 14 -18.11 5.53 -34.85
CA ILE A 14 -18.98 4.88 -33.85
C ILE A 14 -18.31 3.60 -33.33
N GLY A 15 -17.70 2.79 -34.20
CA GLY A 15 -16.97 1.59 -33.80
C GLY A 15 -15.86 1.88 -32.80
N LYS A 16 -15.03 2.89 -33.09
CA LYS A 16 -13.94 3.33 -32.19
C LYS A 16 -14.46 3.83 -30.84
N LEU A 17 -15.54 4.62 -30.84
CA LEU A 17 -16.17 5.11 -29.61
C LEU A 17 -16.77 3.95 -28.78
N MET A 18 -17.34 2.92 -29.42
CA MET A 18 -17.84 1.75 -28.70
C MET A 18 -16.74 0.92 -28.06
N ASP A 19 -15.56 0.83 -28.70
CA ASP A 19 -14.41 0.11 -28.15
C ASP A 19 -13.83 0.84 -26.92
N GLU A 20 -13.73 2.17 -26.98
CA GLU A 20 -13.32 2.99 -25.83
C GLU A 20 -14.32 2.86 -24.68
N PHE A 21 -15.62 2.98 -24.97
CA PHE A 21 -16.69 2.82 -23.99
C PHE A 21 -16.67 1.43 -23.33
N ARG A 22 -16.37 0.37 -24.10
CA ARG A 22 -16.19 -0.98 -23.56
C ARG A 22 -15.03 -1.06 -22.57
N GLY A 23 -13.92 -0.37 -22.87
CA GLY A 23 -12.78 -0.25 -21.96
C GLY A 23 -13.17 0.37 -20.62
N ASP A 24 -13.88 1.49 -20.66
CA ASP A 24 -14.36 2.19 -19.47
C ASP A 24 -15.33 1.33 -18.65
N VAL A 25 -16.28 0.66 -19.30
CA VAL A 25 -17.23 -0.23 -18.63
C VAL A 25 -16.52 -1.39 -17.94
N ASN A 26 -15.50 -1.97 -18.56
CA ASN A 26 -14.70 -3.03 -17.95
C ASN A 26 -13.94 -2.52 -16.71
N TYR A 27 -13.31 -1.35 -16.81
CA TYR A 27 -12.62 -0.72 -15.68
C TYR A 27 -13.57 -0.41 -14.51
N ILE A 28 -14.76 0.12 -14.81
CA ILE A 28 -15.80 0.37 -13.81
C ILE A 28 -16.22 -0.94 -13.16
N ASN A 29 -16.42 -2.01 -13.94
CA ASN A 29 -16.82 -3.31 -13.42
C ASN A 29 -15.75 -3.94 -12.49
N ASP A 30 -14.48 -3.81 -12.84
CA ASP A 30 -13.36 -4.29 -12.00
C ASP A 30 -13.28 -3.49 -10.69
N THR A 31 -13.46 -2.17 -10.77
CA THR A 31 -13.50 -1.27 -9.61
C THR A 31 -14.69 -1.61 -8.72
N LEU A 32 -15.87 -1.84 -9.31
CA LEU A 32 -17.08 -2.20 -8.59
C LEU A 32 -16.97 -3.56 -7.92
N SER A 33 -16.35 -4.55 -8.59
CA SER A 33 -16.09 -5.87 -8.03
C SER A 33 -15.16 -5.78 -6.82
N THR A 34 -14.10 -4.98 -6.92
CA THR A 34 -13.17 -4.73 -5.81
C THR A 34 -13.86 -4.04 -4.65
N LEU A 35 -14.68 -3.02 -4.93
CA LEU A 35 -15.42 -2.30 -3.90
C LEU A 35 -16.44 -3.22 -3.21
N SER A 36 -17.16 -4.04 -3.99
CA SER A 36 -18.13 -4.99 -3.44
C SER A 36 -17.46 -6.01 -2.54
N TYR A 37 -16.29 -6.53 -2.93
CA TYR A 37 -15.49 -7.40 -2.07
C TYR A 37 -15.13 -6.70 -0.76
N ASN A 38 -14.57 -5.49 -0.84
CA ASN A 38 -14.19 -4.72 0.34
C ASN A 38 -15.38 -4.44 1.27
N VAL A 39 -16.55 -4.11 0.72
CA VAL A 39 -17.77 -3.85 1.48
C VAL A 39 -18.28 -5.12 2.18
N GLU A 40 -18.23 -6.29 1.54
CA GLU A 40 -18.61 -7.55 2.17
C GLU A 40 -17.64 -7.94 3.28
N GLN A 41 -16.34 -7.75 3.07
CA GLN A 41 -15.32 -7.94 4.12
C GLN A 41 -15.57 -7.00 5.32
N LEU A 42 -15.96 -5.75 5.06
CA LEU A 42 -16.33 -4.79 6.11
C LEU A 42 -17.62 -5.20 6.83
N LYS A 43 -18.67 -5.63 6.14
CA LYS A 43 -19.90 -6.13 6.79
C LYS A 43 -19.62 -7.34 7.68
N MET A 44 -18.84 -8.30 7.20
CA MET A 44 -18.41 -9.46 7.99
C MET A 44 -17.65 -9.04 9.25
N SER A 45 -16.89 -7.95 9.19
CA SER A 45 -16.18 -7.39 10.36
C SER A 45 -17.11 -6.73 11.38
N ILE A 46 -18.23 -6.13 10.94
CA ILE A 46 -19.20 -5.45 11.81
C ILE A 46 -20.13 -6.45 12.51
N SER A 47 -20.50 -7.55 11.84
CA SER A 47 -21.51 -8.48 12.36
C SER A 47 -21.02 -9.48 13.42
N LYS A 48 -19.71 -9.56 13.72
CA LYS A 48 -19.15 -10.65 14.56
C LYS A 48 -18.67 -10.28 15.98
N SER A 49 -18.38 -9.03 16.35
CA SER A 49 -18.11 -8.62 17.75
C SER A 49 -17.64 -7.15 17.85
N GLY A 50 -17.71 -6.56 19.05
CA GLY A 50 -17.42 -5.14 19.37
C GLY A 50 -16.08 -4.51 18.94
N PRO A 51 -15.87 -3.21 19.23
CA PRO A 51 -15.35 -2.25 18.24
C PRO A 51 -13.83 -2.23 17.96
N THR A 52 -12.98 -3.01 18.64
CA THR A 52 -11.53 -2.68 18.65
C THR A 52 -10.54 -3.84 18.56
N SER A 53 -10.96 -5.10 18.67
CA SER A 53 -10.02 -6.22 18.81
C SER A 53 -9.65 -6.93 17.50
N HIS A 54 -10.50 -6.88 16.46
CA HIS A 54 -10.32 -7.74 15.28
C HIS A 54 -9.98 -7.05 13.94
N VAL A 55 -10.05 -5.71 13.86
CA VAL A 55 -9.57 -4.98 12.66
C VAL A 55 -8.07 -5.25 12.45
N SER A 56 -7.32 -5.36 13.54
CA SER A 56 -5.91 -5.77 13.56
C SER A 56 -5.68 -7.15 12.93
N ASN A 57 -6.56 -8.13 13.17
CA ASN A 57 -6.42 -9.49 12.67
C ASN A 57 -6.73 -9.62 11.16
N LEU A 58 -7.71 -8.86 10.65
CA LEU A 58 -8.03 -8.81 9.21
C LEU A 58 -6.96 -8.06 8.41
N LEU A 59 -6.39 -7.00 8.98
CA LEU A 59 -5.27 -6.27 8.38
C LEU A 59 -4.00 -7.13 8.32
N ASN A 60 -3.75 -7.97 9.34
CA ASN A 60 -2.65 -8.93 9.34
C ASN A 60 -2.77 -10.00 8.23
N GLU A 61 -4.00 -10.39 7.87
CA GLU A 61 -4.24 -11.43 6.85
C GLU A 61 -4.21 -10.86 5.42
N VAL A 62 -4.69 -9.62 5.24
CA VAL A 62 -4.69 -8.89 3.96
C VAL A 62 -3.32 -8.28 3.63
N LEU A 63 -2.53 -7.94 4.65
CA LEU A 63 -1.22 -7.32 4.48
C LEU A 63 -0.13 -8.27 4.95
N LYS A 64 0.32 -9.14 4.03
CA LYS A 64 1.62 -9.80 4.17
C LYS A 64 2.70 -8.73 4.07
N ILE A 65 2.98 -8.05 5.18
CA ILE A 65 4.05 -7.06 5.26
C ILE A 65 5.36 -7.79 5.02
N GLN A 66 6.15 -7.28 4.07
CA GLN A 66 7.44 -7.85 3.75
C GLN A 66 8.39 -7.67 4.93
N ASN A 67 9.04 -8.75 5.36
CA ASN A 67 10.18 -8.67 6.29
C ASN A 67 11.47 -8.63 5.50
N ILE A 68 12.15 -7.48 5.54
CA ILE A 68 13.44 -7.23 4.90
C ILE A 68 14.53 -7.70 5.85
N LYS A 69 15.50 -8.46 5.35
CA LYS A 69 16.63 -8.89 6.19
C LYS A 69 17.54 -7.70 6.45
N TYR A 70 18.06 -7.60 7.66
CA TYR A 70 19.05 -6.57 8.00
C TYR A 70 20.24 -6.57 7.03
N SER A 71 20.67 -7.74 6.54
CA SER A 71 21.74 -7.88 5.54
C SER A 71 21.47 -7.14 4.22
N ASP A 72 20.20 -6.89 3.90
CA ASP A 72 19.78 -6.23 2.67
C ASP A 72 19.78 -4.69 2.82
N LEU A 73 19.94 -4.19 4.06
CA LEU A 73 20.05 -2.77 4.40
C LEU A 73 21.52 -2.37 4.58
N LYS A 74 22.10 -1.77 3.54
CA LYS A 74 23.51 -1.34 3.55
C LYS A 74 23.66 0.06 4.14
N GLN A 75 24.86 0.36 4.63
CA GLN A 75 25.22 1.73 5.02
C GLN A 75 25.43 2.60 3.77
N PRO A 76 25.08 3.89 3.80
CA PRO A 76 25.38 4.81 2.72
C PRO A 76 26.90 5.10 2.65
N ASP A 77 27.42 5.33 1.43
CA ASP A 77 28.85 5.52 1.17
C ASP A 77 29.46 6.75 1.88
N SER A 78 28.62 7.70 2.29
CA SER A 78 29.01 8.96 2.91
C SER A 78 28.95 8.93 4.45
N GLY A 79 29.78 8.09 5.06
CA GLY A 79 30.54 8.36 6.30
C GLY A 79 29.89 8.74 7.64
N LYS A 80 28.59 9.03 7.74
CA LYS A 80 27.91 9.20 9.04
C LYS A 80 26.52 8.58 8.97
N GLU A 81 26.13 7.85 10.02
CA GLU A 81 24.73 7.47 10.20
C GLU A 81 23.90 8.75 10.27
N GLU A 82 23.21 9.09 9.18
CA GLU A 82 22.29 10.22 9.17
C GLU A 82 21.03 9.86 9.96
N LYS A 83 21.15 9.93 11.28
CA LYS A 83 20.01 9.84 12.20
C LYS A 83 19.30 11.18 12.22
N ARG A 84 18.01 11.18 11.88
CA ARG A 84 17.16 12.37 11.79
C ARG A 84 15.90 12.20 12.65
N GLY A 85 15.22 13.33 12.91
CA GLY A 85 14.01 13.38 13.74
C GLY A 85 14.30 13.37 15.24
N THR A 86 13.25 13.53 16.04
CA THR A 86 13.35 13.53 17.52
C THR A 86 13.99 12.24 18.00
N ASN A 87 15.09 12.35 18.76
CA ASN A 87 15.87 11.23 19.30
C ASN A 87 16.44 10.27 18.24
N GLY A 88 16.66 10.72 17.00
CA GLY A 88 17.24 9.89 15.95
C GLY A 88 16.33 8.74 15.50
N LYS A 89 15.01 8.95 15.54
CA LYS A 89 14.00 7.95 15.16
C LYS A 89 14.05 7.51 13.70
N ILE A 90 14.70 8.27 12.82
CA ILE A 90 14.80 7.95 11.39
C ILE A 90 16.27 7.70 11.05
N ILE A 91 16.58 6.54 10.48
CA ILE A 91 17.93 6.15 10.07
C ILE A 91 17.97 6.01 8.55
N LYS A 92 18.95 6.62 7.90
CA LYS A 92 19.20 6.45 6.47
C LYS A 92 19.90 5.11 6.18
N LYS A 93 19.40 4.33 5.23
CA LYS A 93 20.01 3.08 4.72
C LYS A 93 19.91 3.00 3.20
N ILE A 94 20.61 2.03 2.60
CA ILE A 94 20.49 1.66 1.20
C ILE A 94 19.80 0.30 1.10
N PHE A 95 18.65 0.23 0.42
CA PHE A 95 17.94 -1.01 0.11
C PHE A 95 17.85 -1.15 -1.39
N CYS A 96 18.24 -2.29 -1.98
CA CYS A 96 18.18 -2.50 -3.43
C CYS A 96 18.80 -1.37 -4.30
N GLY A 97 19.84 -0.70 -3.78
CA GLY A 97 20.52 0.40 -4.49
C GLY A 97 19.85 1.78 -4.40
N ILE A 98 18.74 1.90 -3.66
CA ILE A 98 18.06 3.17 -3.39
C ILE A 98 18.24 3.59 -1.93
N GLU A 99 18.28 4.90 -1.69
CA GLU A 99 18.28 5.45 -0.34
C GLU A 99 16.89 5.33 0.29
N VAL A 100 16.82 4.73 1.47
CA VAL A 100 15.58 4.53 2.22
C VAL A 100 15.70 5.12 3.63
N ALA A 101 14.55 5.51 4.18
CA ALA A 101 14.40 5.95 5.55
C ALA A 101 13.83 4.81 6.39
N CYS A 102 14.56 4.37 7.41
CA CYS A 102 14.12 3.38 8.38
C CYS A 102 13.60 4.10 9.63
N LYS A 103 12.30 4.06 9.88
CA LYS A 103 11.67 4.66 11.07
C LYS A 103 11.64 3.63 12.19
N ARG A 104 12.31 3.93 13.30
CA ARG A 104 12.25 3.13 14.53
C ARG A 104 10.83 3.06 15.05
N ILE A 105 10.39 1.85 15.35
CA ILE A 105 9.09 1.57 15.95
C ILE A 105 9.29 0.80 17.27
N PRO A 106 8.43 1.03 18.27
CA PRO A 106 8.29 0.11 19.39
C PRO A 106 8.14 -1.33 18.88
N SER A 107 8.76 -2.26 19.59
CA SER A 107 8.63 -3.69 19.28
C SER A 107 7.15 -4.04 19.13
N VAL A 108 6.74 -4.50 17.95
CA VAL A 108 5.35 -4.87 17.63
C VAL A 108 4.98 -6.22 18.25
N VAL A 109 5.85 -6.77 19.11
CA VAL A 109 5.70 -8.08 19.75
C VAL A 109 4.54 -8.01 20.74
N ASP A 110 3.40 -8.56 20.30
CA ASP A 110 2.27 -9.09 21.06
C ASP A 110 1.53 -8.22 22.09
N ASP A 111 1.92 -6.98 22.30
CA ASP A 111 1.23 -6.14 23.28
C ASP A 111 -0.04 -5.51 22.68
N ASP A 112 -1.21 -5.74 23.31
CA ASP A 112 -2.48 -5.06 23.01
C ASP A 112 -2.51 -3.62 23.58
N THR A 113 -1.35 -2.96 23.54
CA THR A 113 -1.24 -1.56 23.96
C THR A 113 -1.80 -0.64 22.88
N THR A 114 -2.31 0.51 23.30
CA THR A 114 -2.80 1.56 22.40
C THR A 114 -1.74 1.96 21.35
N GLU A 115 -0.46 1.93 21.71
CA GLU A 115 0.63 2.30 20.80
C GLU A 115 0.89 1.22 19.74
N ALA A 116 0.87 -0.06 20.13
CA ALA A 116 0.96 -1.17 19.18
C ALA A 116 -0.21 -1.16 18.18
N GLN A 117 -1.43 -0.85 18.65
CA GLN A 117 -2.58 -0.71 17.76
C GLN A 117 -2.43 0.45 16.75
N LYS A 118 -1.85 1.59 17.17
CA LYS A 118 -1.55 2.69 16.25
C LYS A 118 -0.55 2.28 15.18
N ILE A 119 0.52 1.55 15.55
CA ILE A 119 1.53 1.08 14.61
C ILE A 119 0.93 0.07 13.63
N LYS A 120 0.14 -0.90 14.12
CA LYS A 120 -0.60 -1.85 13.27
C LYS A 120 -1.51 -1.12 12.27
N THR A 121 -2.18 -0.05 12.71
CA THR A 121 -3.03 0.78 11.86
C THR A 121 -2.21 1.58 10.84
N GLU A 122 -1.08 2.15 11.24
CA GLU A 122 -0.17 2.88 10.33
C GLU A 122 0.37 1.95 9.24
N LEU A 123 0.88 0.78 9.62
CA LEU A 123 1.33 -0.25 8.69
C LEU A 123 0.22 -0.68 7.72
N ALA A 124 -1.01 -0.73 8.22
CA ALA A 124 -2.14 -1.10 7.41
C ALA A 124 -2.45 -0.11 6.29
N ILE A 125 -2.49 1.17 6.67
CA ILE A 125 -2.69 2.27 5.74
C ILE A 125 -1.56 2.31 4.71
N LEU A 126 -0.31 2.17 5.16
CA LEU A 126 0.85 2.17 4.28
C LEU A 126 0.87 0.99 3.29
N GLY A 127 0.47 -0.21 3.72
CA GLY A 127 0.37 -1.37 2.85
C GLY A 127 -0.72 -1.24 1.78
N LEU A 128 -1.84 -0.58 2.10
CA LEU A 128 -2.92 -0.30 1.14
C LEU A 128 -2.57 0.82 0.16
N LEU A 129 -1.99 1.90 0.67
CA LEU A 129 -1.73 3.13 -0.10
C LEU A 129 -0.36 3.15 -0.79
N GLY A 130 0.55 2.25 -0.46
CA GLY A 130 1.92 2.23 -0.99
C GLY A 130 2.04 2.01 -2.51
N LYS A 131 0.94 1.65 -3.17
CA LYS A 131 0.85 1.54 -4.65
C LYS A 131 0.53 2.88 -5.33
N CYS A 132 0.16 3.92 -4.57
CA CYS A 132 -0.14 5.24 -5.09
C CYS A 132 1.16 6.05 -5.29
N GLY A 133 1.40 6.54 -6.51
CA GLY A 133 2.63 7.28 -6.87
C GLY A 133 2.79 8.66 -6.22
N HIS A 134 1.83 9.12 -5.42
CA HIS A 134 1.88 10.39 -4.68
C HIS A 134 1.94 10.19 -3.17
N ILE A 135 1.98 8.94 -2.70
CA ILE A 135 2.10 8.58 -1.29
C ILE A 135 3.46 7.90 -1.11
N ILE A 136 4.07 8.09 0.05
CA ILE A 136 5.35 7.44 0.36
C ILE A 136 5.22 5.92 0.26
N THR A 137 6.17 5.30 -0.46
CA THR A 137 6.21 3.84 -0.59
C THR A 137 6.75 3.21 0.69
N PHE A 138 5.97 2.30 1.25
CA PHE A 138 6.40 1.45 2.34
C PHE A 138 6.99 0.14 1.79
N TYR A 139 8.24 -0.14 2.14
CA TYR A 139 8.97 -1.31 1.62
C TYR A 139 8.84 -2.54 2.50
N GLY A 140 8.72 -2.38 3.83
CA GLY A 140 8.60 -3.51 4.74
C GLY A 140 9.19 -3.23 6.11
N LEU A 141 9.13 -4.25 6.97
CA LEU A 141 9.71 -4.23 8.31
C LEU A 141 11.12 -4.81 8.30
N SER A 142 11.97 -4.33 9.20
CA SER A 142 13.30 -4.88 9.41
C SER A 142 13.78 -4.66 10.84
N GLU A 143 15.03 -5.01 11.11
CA GLU A 143 15.72 -4.76 12.36
C GLU A 143 17.01 -4.00 12.06
N VAL A 144 17.26 -2.89 12.77
CA VAL A 144 18.50 -2.11 12.67
C VAL A 144 18.96 -1.81 14.09
N GLU A 145 20.23 -2.08 14.41
CA GLU A 145 20.79 -1.82 15.75
C GLU A 145 20.01 -2.49 16.91
N LYS A 146 19.40 -3.66 16.65
CA LYS A 146 18.50 -4.38 17.59
C LYS A 146 17.17 -3.70 17.88
N GLU A 147 16.79 -2.74 17.05
CA GLU A 147 15.50 -2.06 17.13
C GLU A 147 14.67 -2.40 15.88
N SER A 148 13.37 -2.61 16.08
CA SER A 148 12.42 -2.78 14.99
C SER A 148 12.30 -1.48 14.19
N VAL A 149 12.35 -1.59 12.87
CA VAL A 149 12.17 -0.47 11.94
C VAL A 149 11.15 -0.81 10.86
N MET A 150 10.54 0.23 10.30
CA MET A 150 9.68 0.19 9.11
C MET A 150 10.15 1.19 8.06
#